data_AF-X1CH92-F1
#
_entry.id   AF-X1CH92-F1
#
_cell.length_a   1.000
_cell.length_b   1.000
_cell.length_c   1.000
_cell.angle_alpha   90.00
_cell.angle_beta   90.00
_cell.angle_gamma   90.00
#
_symmetry.space_group_name_H-M   'P 1'
#
loop_
_entity.id
_entity.type
_entity.pdbx_description
1 polymer ?
#
loop_
_entity_poly.entity_id
_entity_poly.type
_entity_poly.pdbx_seq_one_letter_code
_entity_poly.pdbx_strand_id
1 'polypeptide(L)'
;EQNKTQMNLSLETLTKSAFANKSWNSLFNQALQNAISEASNENKKFEAFKSLTHQLQQLMNSCANMHCSQKMAQQLPDLTSLTLESCETPSQLRNATEFLRKIGLNPESEDIKRIGKELDMPEDEIYELIEPNYQLLKKLVEKNQADFQRLSNLMNQIQDQLNYERIKELIASALASDNREALGALGHFNLSEALKGASQIGGQEGQDKMISCLSAGSGENLLKQWFIHR
;
A
#
# COMPACT_ATOMS: atom_id res chain seq x y z
N GLU A 1 -9.47 -46.27 -22.31
CA GLU A 1 -9.84 -44.91 -21.83
C GLU A 1 -8.58 -44.07 -21.74
N GLN A 2 -8.54 -42.95 -22.44
CA GLN A 2 -7.35 -42.07 -22.50
C GLN A 2 -7.30 -41.20 -21.24
N ASN A 3 -6.30 -41.44 -20.40
CA ASN A 3 -5.91 -40.56 -19.30
C ASN A 3 -5.50 -39.20 -19.89
N LYS A 4 -6.38 -38.19 -19.81
CA LYS A 4 -6.01 -36.79 -20.04
C LYS A 4 -5.15 -36.33 -18.87
N THR A 5 -3.84 -36.43 -19.01
CA THR A 5 -2.89 -35.70 -18.16
C THR A 5 -3.15 -34.21 -18.36
N GLN A 6 -3.91 -33.58 -17.45
CA GLN A 6 -4.02 -32.13 -17.42
C GLN A 6 -2.61 -31.59 -17.15
N MET A 7 -1.94 -31.07 -18.18
CA MET A 7 -0.72 -30.29 -17.97
C MET A 7 -1.12 -29.04 -17.18
N ASN A 8 -0.84 -29.03 -15.88
CA ASN A 8 -0.98 -27.85 -15.04
C ASN A 8 0.21 -26.93 -15.34
N LEU A 9 0.10 -26.17 -16.43
CA LEU A 9 1.10 -25.16 -16.80
C LEU A 9 0.99 -23.97 -15.84
N SER A 10 2.09 -23.63 -15.16
CA SER A 10 2.11 -22.47 -14.26
C SER A 10 2.08 -21.16 -15.03
N LEU A 11 1.54 -20.11 -14.41
CA LEU A 11 1.54 -18.74 -14.96
C LEU A 11 2.95 -18.28 -15.34
N GLU A 12 3.95 -18.64 -14.54
CA GLU A 12 5.36 -18.31 -14.80
C GLU A 12 5.88 -18.98 -16.08
N THR A 13 5.56 -20.27 -16.29
CA THR A 13 5.98 -21.00 -17.50
C THR A 13 5.37 -20.37 -18.74
N LEU A 14 4.07 -20.05 -18.68
CA LEU A 14 3.35 -19.42 -19.79
C LEU A 14 3.87 -18.01 -20.09
N THR A 15 4.33 -17.28 -19.08
CA THR A 15 4.93 -15.95 -19.26
C THR A 15 6.32 -16.02 -19.90
N LYS A 16 7.13 -17.02 -19.54
CA LYS A 16 8.44 -17.27 -20.18
C LYS A 16 8.30 -17.71 -21.64
N SER A 17 7.22 -18.40 -21.99
CA SER A 17 6.89 -18.81 -23.36
C SER A 17 5.73 -17.97 -23.94
N ALA A 18 5.76 -16.65 -23.74
CA ALA A 18 4.67 -15.76 -24.14
C ALA A 18 4.58 -15.56 -25.66
N PHE A 19 3.52 -16.11 -26.27
CA PHE A 19 3.22 -15.95 -27.70
C PHE A 19 1.85 -15.30 -27.88
N ALA A 20 1.80 -14.24 -28.69
CA ALA A 20 0.56 -13.51 -28.98
C ALA A 20 -0.35 -14.30 -29.94
N ASN A 21 -0.99 -15.36 -29.43
CA ASN A 21 -1.94 -16.18 -30.18
C ASN A 21 -3.09 -16.67 -29.28
N LYS A 22 -4.15 -17.18 -29.91
CA LYS A 22 -5.37 -17.62 -29.21
C LYS A 22 -5.11 -18.78 -28.25
N SER A 23 -4.23 -19.70 -28.62
CA SER A 23 -3.91 -20.89 -27.83
C SER A 23 -3.23 -20.52 -26.52
N TRP A 24 -2.22 -19.65 -26.56
CA TRP A 24 -1.55 -19.12 -25.38
C TRP A 24 -2.54 -18.38 -24.47
N ASN A 25 -3.40 -17.53 -25.05
CA ASN A 25 -4.39 -16.79 -24.26
C ASN A 25 -5.38 -17.73 -23.54
N SER A 26 -5.81 -18.80 -24.21
CA SER A 26 -6.67 -19.81 -23.59
C SER A 26 -5.97 -20.54 -22.45
N LEU A 27 -4.70 -20.93 -22.64
CA LEU A 27 -3.90 -21.62 -21.62
C LEU A 27 -3.62 -20.70 -20.42
N PHE A 28 -3.31 -19.44 -20.68
CA PHE A 28 -3.09 -18.42 -19.66
C PHE A 28 -4.36 -18.20 -18.82
N ASN A 29 -5.51 -17.99 -19.47
CA ASN A 29 -6.78 -17.80 -18.76
C ASN A 29 -7.14 -19.04 -17.92
N GLN A 30 -6.90 -20.25 -18.45
CA GLN A 30 -7.14 -21.48 -17.71
C GLN A 30 -6.21 -21.60 -16.49
N ALA A 31 -4.91 -21.33 -16.66
CA ALA A 31 -3.95 -21.34 -15.56
C ALA A 31 -4.29 -20.30 -14.49
N LEU A 32 -4.74 -19.11 -14.91
CA LEU A 32 -5.17 -18.06 -13.98
C LEU A 32 -6.42 -18.47 -13.19
N GLN A 33 -7.42 -19.05 -13.86
CA GLN A 33 -8.63 -19.54 -13.19
C GLN A 33 -8.34 -20.70 -12.21
N ASN A 34 -7.41 -21.58 -12.56
CA ASN A 34 -6.92 -22.61 -11.63
C ASN A 34 -6.26 -21.97 -10.41
N ALA A 35 -5.37 -21.00 -10.59
CA ALA A 35 -4.70 -20.30 -9.50
C ALA A 35 -5.67 -19.51 -8.60
N ILE A 36 -6.71 -18.89 -9.19
CA ILE A 36 -7.80 -18.24 -8.44
C ILE A 36 -8.55 -19.29 -7.60
N SER A 37 -8.90 -20.43 -8.20
CA SER A 37 -9.60 -21.51 -7.50
C SER A 37 -8.78 -22.09 -6.36
N GLU A 38 -7.46 -22.23 -6.55
CA GLU A 38 -6.53 -22.64 -5.50
C GLU A 38 -6.48 -21.60 -4.36
N ALA A 39 -6.33 -20.31 -4.69
CA ALA A 39 -6.33 -19.24 -3.69
C ALA A 39 -7.65 -19.13 -2.90
N SER A 40 -8.79 -19.40 -3.54
CA SER A 40 -10.10 -19.42 -2.87
C SER A 40 -10.27 -20.57 -1.88
N ASN A 41 -9.54 -21.68 -2.06
CA ASN A 41 -9.63 -22.87 -1.21
C ASN A 41 -8.61 -22.86 -0.06
N GLU A 42 -7.69 -21.89 -0.03
CA GLU A 42 -6.72 -21.73 1.06
C GLU A 42 -7.38 -21.29 2.36
N ASN A 43 -6.82 -21.74 3.50
CA ASN A 43 -7.29 -21.34 4.82
C ASN A 43 -7.12 -19.82 5.08
N LYS A 44 -6.16 -19.18 4.39
CA LYS A 44 -5.89 -17.74 4.46
C LYS A 44 -6.09 -17.11 3.08
N LYS A 45 -7.34 -17.05 2.63
CA LYS A 45 -7.71 -16.58 1.29
C LYS A 45 -7.10 -15.23 0.93
N PHE A 46 -7.18 -14.24 1.83
CA PHE A 46 -6.64 -12.90 1.55
C PHE A 46 -5.13 -12.87 1.32
N GLU A 47 -4.34 -13.68 2.04
CA GLU A 47 -2.89 -13.78 1.78
C GLU A 47 -2.59 -14.50 0.47
N ALA A 48 -3.37 -15.54 0.15
CA ALA A 48 -3.24 -16.25 -1.11
C ALA A 48 -3.54 -15.33 -2.31
N PHE A 49 -4.60 -14.53 -2.23
CA PHE A 49 -4.93 -13.54 -3.26
C PHE A 49 -3.90 -12.41 -3.34
N LYS A 50 -3.39 -11.89 -2.21
CA LYS A 50 -2.27 -10.92 -2.23
C LYS A 50 -1.05 -11.49 -2.95
N SER A 51 -0.69 -12.73 -2.66
CA SER A 51 0.43 -13.42 -3.30
C SER A 51 0.21 -13.57 -4.80
N LEU A 52 -0.97 -14.03 -5.21
CA LEU A 52 -1.34 -14.21 -6.61
C LEU A 52 -1.34 -12.88 -7.39
N THR A 53 -1.92 -11.83 -6.81
CA THR A 53 -1.97 -10.48 -7.42
C THR A 53 -0.56 -9.92 -7.62
N HIS A 54 0.31 -10.06 -6.61
CA HIS A 54 1.71 -9.64 -6.72
C HIS A 54 2.49 -10.49 -7.74
N GLN A 55 2.27 -11.80 -7.77
CA GLN A 55 2.88 -12.67 -8.77
C GLN A 55 2.47 -12.24 -10.18
N LEU A 56 1.17 -11.98 -10.43
CA LEU A 56 0.72 -11.55 -11.75
C LEU A 56 1.29 -10.18 -12.13
N GLN A 57 1.36 -9.24 -11.19
CA GLN A 57 1.99 -7.93 -11.40
C GLN A 57 3.47 -8.08 -11.81
N GLN A 58 4.23 -8.95 -11.13
CA GLN A 58 5.63 -9.20 -11.45
C GLN A 58 5.80 -9.88 -12.82
N LEU A 59 4.94 -10.86 -13.13
CA LEU A 59 4.94 -11.55 -14.42
C LEU A 59 4.59 -10.59 -15.56
N MET A 60 3.60 -9.71 -15.38
CA MET A 60 3.25 -8.66 -16.33
C MET A 60 4.46 -7.75 -16.63
N ASN A 61 5.17 -7.31 -15.58
CA ASN A 61 6.32 -6.42 -15.70
C ASN A 61 7.55 -7.09 -16.32
N SER A 62 7.71 -8.40 -16.16
CA SER A 62 8.85 -9.17 -16.69
C SER A 62 8.57 -9.87 -18.03
N CYS A 63 7.32 -9.84 -18.51
CA CYS A 63 6.92 -10.45 -19.77
C CYS A 63 7.50 -9.68 -20.96
N ALA A 64 8.45 -10.29 -21.69
CA ALA A 64 9.06 -9.68 -22.88
C ALA A 64 8.05 -9.41 -24.01
N ASN A 65 6.96 -10.17 -24.07
CA ASN A 65 5.90 -9.96 -25.06
C ASN A 65 4.88 -8.92 -24.56
N MET A 66 4.88 -7.74 -25.18
CA MET A 66 4.01 -6.61 -24.80
C MET A 66 2.52 -6.94 -24.89
N HIS A 67 2.07 -7.71 -25.88
CA HIS A 67 0.66 -8.08 -26.00
C HIS A 67 0.23 -9.02 -24.87
N CYS A 68 1.08 -9.97 -24.49
CA CYS A 68 0.83 -10.86 -23.36
C CYS A 68 0.86 -10.10 -22.03
N SER A 69 1.78 -9.15 -21.86
CA SER A 69 1.80 -8.24 -20.70
C SER A 69 0.50 -7.44 -20.60
N GLN A 70 0.00 -6.87 -21.69
CA GLN A 70 -1.29 -6.17 -21.72
C GLN A 70 -2.46 -7.09 -21.36
N LYS A 71 -2.43 -8.36 -21.78
CA LYS A 71 -3.46 -9.33 -21.38
C LYS A 71 -3.44 -9.63 -19.89
N MET A 72 -2.26 -9.73 -19.28
CA MET A 72 -2.12 -9.85 -17.83
C MET A 72 -2.63 -8.59 -17.12
N ALA A 73 -2.27 -7.40 -17.62
CA ALA A 73 -2.73 -6.13 -17.08
C ALA A 73 -4.26 -6.02 -17.05
N GLN A 74 -4.94 -6.53 -18.08
CA GLN A 74 -6.41 -6.58 -18.15
C GLN A 74 -7.06 -7.45 -17.05
N GLN A 75 -6.31 -8.35 -16.41
CA GLN A 75 -6.82 -9.21 -15.33
C GLN A 75 -6.51 -8.67 -13.94
N LEU A 76 -5.62 -7.67 -13.81
CA LEU A 76 -5.24 -7.10 -12.53
C LEU A 76 -6.39 -6.41 -11.79
N PRO A 77 -7.30 -5.65 -12.45
CA PRO A 77 -8.46 -5.07 -11.76
C PRO A 77 -9.34 -6.12 -11.10
N ASP A 78 -9.67 -7.20 -11.81
CA ASP A 78 -10.49 -8.30 -11.29
C ASP A 78 -9.81 -8.99 -10.10
N LEU A 79 -8.51 -9.28 -10.20
CA LEU A 79 -7.74 -9.84 -9.08
C LEU A 79 -7.62 -8.89 -7.89
N THR A 80 -7.52 -7.59 -8.14
CA THR A 80 -7.49 -6.55 -7.10
C THR A 80 -8.80 -6.57 -6.33
N SER A 81 -9.94 -6.63 -7.03
CA SER A 81 -11.26 -6.73 -6.42
C SER A 81 -11.41 -8.05 -5.63
N LEU A 82 -11.03 -9.19 -6.21
CA LEU A 82 -11.03 -10.50 -5.51
C LEU A 82 -10.14 -10.50 -4.26
N THR A 83 -9.02 -9.79 -4.29
CA THR A 83 -8.14 -9.64 -3.12
C THR A 83 -8.88 -8.91 -1.99
N LEU A 84 -9.62 -7.84 -2.30
CA LEU A 84 -10.43 -7.14 -1.30
C LEU A 84 -11.60 -8.00 -0.81
N GLU A 85 -12.33 -8.66 -1.71
CA GLU A 85 -13.48 -9.53 -1.39
C GLU A 85 -13.11 -10.72 -0.52
N SER A 86 -11.86 -11.18 -0.59
CA SER A 86 -11.36 -12.27 0.24
C SER A 86 -11.03 -11.87 1.68
N CYS A 87 -11.17 -10.59 2.04
CA CYS A 87 -10.94 -10.10 3.39
C CYS A 87 -12.16 -10.39 4.29
N GLU A 88 -11.90 -10.92 5.48
CA GLU A 88 -12.92 -11.30 6.47
C GLU A 88 -12.97 -10.36 7.69
N THR A 89 -12.03 -9.41 7.78
CA THR A 89 -11.97 -8.45 8.91
C THR A 89 -11.51 -7.07 8.44
N PRO A 90 -11.88 -5.99 9.16
CA PRO A 90 -11.43 -4.63 8.86
C PRO A 90 -9.90 -4.48 8.76
N SER A 91 -9.16 -5.19 9.62
CA SER A 91 -7.69 -5.19 9.62
C SER A 91 -7.11 -5.80 8.35
N GLN A 92 -7.70 -6.90 7.85
CA GLN A 92 -7.30 -7.52 6.59
C GLN A 92 -7.58 -6.59 5.40
N LEU A 93 -8.74 -5.91 5.37
CA LEU A 93 -9.07 -4.96 4.32
C LEU A 93 -8.05 -3.80 4.26
N ARG A 94 -7.69 -3.24 5.42
CA ARG A 94 -6.65 -2.20 5.52
C ARG A 94 -5.31 -2.72 5.01
N ASN A 95 -4.89 -3.90 5.46
CA ASN A 95 -3.63 -4.51 5.03
C ASN A 95 -3.58 -4.79 3.52
N ALA A 96 -4.67 -5.32 2.95
CA ALA A 96 -4.79 -5.61 1.53
C ALA A 96 -4.75 -4.32 0.69
N THR A 97 -5.50 -3.29 1.10
CA THR A 97 -5.52 -1.98 0.43
C THR A 97 -4.14 -1.32 0.42
N GLU A 98 -3.45 -1.30 1.57
CA GLU A 98 -2.09 -0.77 1.66
C GLU A 98 -1.08 -1.56 0.83
N PHE A 99 -1.19 -2.89 0.86
CA PHE A 99 -0.34 -3.78 0.06
C PHE A 99 -0.50 -3.54 -1.44
N LEU A 100 -1.74 -3.47 -1.94
CA LEU A 100 -2.04 -3.25 -3.35
C LEU A 100 -1.42 -1.92 -3.82
N ARG A 101 -1.62 -0.85 -3.04
CA ARG A 101 -1.01 0.47 -3.31
C ARG A 101 0.52 0.40 -3.34
N LYS A 102 1.12 -0.32 -2.39
CA LYS A 102 2.59 -0.49 -2.32
C LYS A 102 3.17 -1.16 -3.56
N ILE A 103 2.44 -2.08 -4.18
CA ILE A 103 2.87 -2.74 -5.42
C ILE A 103 2.43 -1.99 -6.69
N GLY A 104 1.90 -0.77 -6.55
CA GLY A 104 1.51 0.11 -7.65
C GLY A 104 0.12 -0.16 -8.22
N LEU A 105 -0.72 -0.93 -7.53
CA LEU A 105 -2.11 -1.17 -7.90
C LEU A 105 -3.03 -0.32 -7.02
N ASN A 106 -3.92 0.46 -7.64
CA ASN A 106 -4.86 1.30 -6.92
C ASN A 106 -6.23 0.63 -6.94
N PRO A 107 -6.73 0.12 -5.79
CA PRO A 107 -8.08 -0.44 -5.74
C PRO A 107 -9.14 0.65 -5.90
N GLU A 108 -10.27 0.29 -6.48
CA GLU A 108 -11.39 1.21 -6.68
C GLU A 108 -12.03 1.63 -5.35
N SER A 109 -12.31 2.92 -5.23
CA SER A 109 -12.94 3.53 -4.05
C SER A 109 -14.25 2.86 -3.65
N GLU A 110 -15.08 2.51 -4.64
CA GLU A 110 -16.38 1.87 -4.39
C GLU A 110 -16.24 0.43 -3.88
N ASP A 111 -15.21 -0.31 -4.29
CA ASP A 111 -14.93 -1.65 -3.77
C ASP A 111 -14.50 -1.60 -2.30
N ILE A 112 -13.60 -0.69 -1.94
CA ILE A 112 -13.19 -0.46 -0.55
C ILE A 112 -14.41 -0.08 0.30
N LYS A 113 -15.29 0.80 -0.21
CA LYS A 113 -16.50 1.23 0.49
C LYS A 113 -17.47 0.10 0.75
N ARG A 114 -17.73 -0.71 -0.29
CA ARG A 114 -18.64 -1.83 -0.25
C ARG A 114 -18.15 -2.88 0.75
N ILE A 115 -16.91 -3.34 0.62
CA ILE A 115 -16.33 -4.36 1.49
C ILE A 115 -16.17 -3.85 2.93
N GLY A 116 -15.76 -2.60 3.11
CA GLY A 116 -15.67 -1.99 4.44
C GLY A 116 -17.00 -2.02 5.18
N LYS A 117 -18.12 -1.73 4.48
CA LYS A 117 -19.47 -1.82 5.05
C LYS A 117 -19.89 -3.26 5.34
N GLU A 118 -19.56 -4.20 4.48
CA GLU A 118 -19.83 -5.64 4.69
C GLU A 118 -19.09 -6.19 5.93
N LEU A 119 -17.96 -5.58 6.29
CA LEU A 119 -17.13 -5.96 7.43
C LEU A 119 -17.39 -5.16 8.72
N ASP A 120 -18.49 -4.39 8.76
CA ASP A 120 -18.83 -3.49 9.88
C ASP A 120 -17.69 -2.52 10.26
N MET A 121 -16.86 -2.12 9.30
CA MET A 121 -15.81 -1.12 9.53
C MET A 121 -16.47 0.27 9.73
N PRO A 122 -16.00 1.07 10.71
CA PRO A 122 -16.49 2.43 10.91
C PRO A 122 -16.38 3.27 9.62
N GLU A 123 -17.41 4.08 9.32
CA GLU A 123 -17.42 4.85 8.06
C GLU A 123 -16.21 5.78 7.93
N ASP A 124 -15.77 6.39 9.03
CA ASP A 124 -14.57 7.21 9.07
C ASP A 124 -13.34 6.40 8.62
N GLU A 125 -13.12 5.20 9.18
CA GLU A 125 -12.05 4.29 8.77
C GLU A 125 -12.12 3.89 7.30
N ILE A 126 -13.33 3.65 6.76
CA ILE A 126 -13.52 3.37 5.34
C ILE A 126 -13.10 4.56 4.48
N TYR A 127 -13.54 5.77 4.84
CA TYR A 127 -13.16 6.98 4.12
C TYR A 127 -11.66 7.27 4.22
N GLU A 128 -10.99 6.87 5.31
CA GLU A 128 -9.52 6.92 5.39
C GLU A 128 -8.85 6.05 4.33
N LEU A 129 -9.42 4.87 4.07
CA LEU A 129 -8.91 3.96 3.05
C LEU A 129 -9.18 4.51 1.65
N ILE A 130 -10.35 5.09 1.41
CA ILE A 130 -10.77 5.59 0.09
C ILE A 130 -10.06 6.90 -0.29
N GLU A 131 -10.16 7.90 0.57
CA GLU A 131 -9.58 9.23 0.40
C GLU A 131 -8.63 9.52 1.57
N PRO A 132 -7.42 8.92 1.57
CA PRO A 132 -6.35 9.49 2.35
C PRO A 132 -6.20 10.94 1.85
N ASN A 133 -6.47 11.90 2.72
CA ASN A 133 -6.37 13.31 2.39
C ASN A 133 -5.69 14.07 3.52
N TYR A 134 -5.22 15.25 3.19
CA TYR A 134 -4.53 16.10 4.15
C TYR A 134 -5.33 16.37 5.43
N GLN A 135 -6.65 16.54 5.34
CA GLN A 135 -7.49 16.85 6.50
C GLN A 135 -7.57 15.69 7.49
N LEU A 136 -7.59 14.46 6.98
CA LEU A 136 -7.51 13.28 7.83
C LEU A 136 -6.17 13.21 8.56
N LEU A 137 -5.06 13.32 7.83
CA LEU A 137 -3.73 13.29 8.42
C LEU A 137 -3.59 14.37 9.50
N LYS A 138 -4.04 15.59 9.21
CA LYS A 138 -4.04 16.70 10.15
C LYS A 138 -4.82 16.38 11.42
N LYS A 139 -6.04 15.83 11.31
CA LYS A 139 -6.86 15.43 12.48
C LYS A 139 -6.17 14.35 13.32
N LEU A 140 -5.54 13.35 12.70
CA LEU A 140 -4.83 12.28 13.42
C LEU A 140 -3.62 12.83 14.18
N VAL A 141 -2.88 13.76 13.57
CA VAL A 141 -1.75 14.45 14.20
C VAL A 141 -2.23 15.31 15.39
N GLU A 142 -3.28 16.10 15.21
CA GLU A 142 -3.84 16.97 16.26
C GLU A 142 -4.38 16.18 17.46
N LYS A 143 -5.07 15.06 17.21
CA LYS A 143 -5.70 14.26 18.26
C LYS A 143 -4.79 13.20 18.89
N ASN A 144 -3.61 12.97 18.34
CA ASN A 144 -2.69 11.92 18.77
C ASN A 144 -3.33 10.51 18.77
N GLN A 145 -4.03 10.18 17.66
CA GLN A 145 -4.84 8.96 17.52
C GLN A 145 -4.27 7.93 16.52
N ALA A 146 -3.02 8.10 16.09
CA ALA A 146 -2.37 7.20 15.15
C ALA A 146 -0.90 7.00 15.54
N ASP A 147 -0.41 5.77 15.34
CA ASP A 147 1.00 5.42 15.52
C ASP A 147 1.87 5.89 14.34
N PHE A 148 3.19 5.82 14.50
CA PHE A 148 4.16 6.18 13.47
C PHE A 148 3.90 5.48 12.13
N GLN A 149 3.54 4.19 12.14
CA GLN A 149 3.38 3.41 10.92
C GLN A 149 2.17 3.89 10.11
N ARG A 150 1.02 4.09 10.78
CA ARG A 150 -0.20 4.60 10.17
C ARG A 150 0.01 6.00 9.62
N LEU A 151 0.68 6.89 10.36
CA LEU A 151 0.97 8.26 9.91
C LEU A 151 1.92 8.27 8.71
N SER A 152 2.97 7.45 8.74
CA SER A 152 3.93 7.31 7.63
C SER A 152 3.27 6.77 6.37
N ASN A 153 2.42 5.74 6.50
CA ASN A 153 1.65 5.20 5.39
C ASN A 153 0.74 6.26 4.77
N LEU A 154 0.01 7.00 5.62
CA LEU A 154 -0.90 8.04 5.17
C LEU A 154 -0.16 9.17 4.44
N MET A 155 0.97 9.64 4.99
CA MET A 155 1.81 10.67 4.34
C MET A 155 2.35 10.22 2.98
N ASN A 156 2.81 8.98 2.86
CA ASN A 156 3.27 8.45 1.57
C ASN A 156 2.15 8.35 0.54
N GLN A 157 0.92 8.03 0.98
CA GLN A 157 -0.25 7.96 0.09
C GLN A 157 -0.68 9.34 -0.42
N ILE A 158 -0.48 10.40 0.37
CA ILE A 158 -0.88 11.77 0.02
C ILE A 158 0.32 12.68 -0.28
N GLN A 159 1.45 12.11 -0.65
CA GLN A 159 2.71 12.86 -0.83
C GLN A 159 2.57 14.05 -1.80
N ASP A 160 1.73 13.91 -2.82
CA ASP A 160 1.37 14.95 -3.81
C ASP A 160 0.57 16.10 -3.20
N GLN A 161 -0.15 15.83 -2.11
CA GLN A 161 -0.89 16.81 -1.32
C GLN A 161 -0.02 17.50 -0.25
N LEU A 162 1.19 17.02 0.04
CA LEU A 162 2.06 17.52 1.12
C LEU A 162 3.08 18.54 0.60
N ASN A 163 2.61 19.75 0.31
CA ASN A 163 3.50 20.88 0.05
C ASN A 163 4.13 21.42 1.36
N TYR A 164 5.14 22.28 1.20
CA TYR A 164 5.88 22.89 2.31
C TYR A 164 4.98 23.52 3.40
N GLU A 165 3.94 24.26 3.00
CA GLU A 165 3.02 24.90 3.95
C GLU A 165 2.22 23.89 4.77
N ARG A 166 1.75 22.81 4.13
CA ARG A 166 1.03 21.72 4.80
C ARG A 166 1.92 20.92 5.73
N ILE A 167 3.18 20.65 5.34
CA ILE A 167 4.16 20.00 6.21
C ILE A 167 4.43 20.89 7.44
N LYS A 168 4.61 22.19 7.24
CA LYS A 168 4.79 23.15 8.33
C LYS A 168 3.60 23.18 9.29
N GLU A 169 2.38 23.17 8.76
CA GLU A 169 1.16 23.10 9.56
C GLU A 169 1.08 21.81 10.38
N LEU A 170 1.39 20.65 9.79
CA LEU A 170 1.44 19.37 10.52
C LEU A 170 2.50 19.36 11.63
N ILE A 171 3.67 19.95 11.39
CA ILE A 171 4.72 20.09 12.41
C ILE A 171 4.22 20.97 13.56
N ALA A 172 3.54 22.08 13.25
CA ALA A 172 2.95 22.95 14.27
C ALA A 172 1.94 22.20 15.14
N SER A 173 1.02 21.47 14.50
CA SER A 173 0.03 20.64 15.20
C SER A 173 0.69 19.56 16.06
N ALA A 174 1.70 18.86 15.53
CA ALA A 174 2.41 17.80 16.25
C ALA A 174 3.21 18.32 17.45
N LEU A 175 3.86 19.48 17.33
CA LEU A 175 4.55 20.13 18.43
C LEU A 175 3.57 20.57 19.53
N ALA A 176 2.42 21.13 19.14
CA ALA A 176 1.38 21.61 20.05
C ALA A 176 0.68 20.48 20.80
N SER A 177 0.47 19.32 20.16
CA SER A 177 -0.17 18.14 20.76
C SER A 177 0.81 17.16 21.43
N ASP A 178 2.10 17.50 21.47
CA ASP A 178 3.19 16.62 21.94
C ASP A 178 3.18 15.23 21.26
N ASN A 179 2.80 15.19 19.98
CA ASN A 179 2.64 13.95 19.24
C ASN A 179 3.99 13.48 18.65
N ARG A 180 4.72 12.70 19.45
CA ARG A 180 6.04 12.16 19.07
C ARG A 180 5.99 11.24 17.85
N GLU A 181 4.95 10.45 17.72
CA GLU A 181 4.73 9.55 16.57
C GLU A 181 4.62 10.35 15.26
N ALA A 182 3.87 11.45 15.29
CA ALA A 182 3.74 12.36 14.16
C ALA A 182 5.03 13.10 13.82
N LEU A 183 5.76 13.60 14.82
CA LEU A 183 7.06 14.24 14.60
C LEU A 183 8.05 13.25 13.96
N GLY A 184 8.12 12.01 14.48
CA GLY A 184 8.93 10.95 13.90
C GLY A 184 8.54 10.68 12.44
N ALA A 185 7.24 10.51 12.17
CA ALA A 185 6.75 10.21 10.83
C ALA A 185 7.01 11.37 9.83
N LEU A 186 6.83 12.63 10.25
CA LEU A 186 7.15 13.83 9.44
C LEU A 186 8.65 13.93 9.14
N GLY A 187 9.49 13.66 10.14
CA GLY A 187 10.94 13.62 9.99
C GLY A 187 11.42 12.54 9.02
N HIS A 188 10.73 11.40 8.97
CA HIS A 188 11.02 10.35 7.98
C HIS A 188 10.54 10.69 6.58
N PHE A 189 9.39 11.35 6.47
CA PHE A 189 8.84 11.75 5.19
C PHE A 189 9.72 12.79 4.48
N ASN A 190 10.15 13.83 5.20
CA ASN A 190 11.09 14.83 4.68
C ASN A 190 11.86 15.51 5.82
N LEU A 191 13.03 14.95 6.17
CA LEU A 191 13.82 15.42 7.32
C LEU A 191 14.23 16.89 7.20
N SER A 192 14.65 17.32 6.01
CA SER A 192 15.12 18.70 5.79
C SER A 192 14.01 19.71 6.04
N GLU A 193 12.83 19.49 5.48
CA GLU A 193 11.67 20.36 5.72
C GLU A 193 11.14 20.25 7.15
N ALA A 194 11.18 19.04 7.73
CA ALA A 194 10.78 18.79 9.11
C ALA A 194 11.64 19.58 10.11
N LEU A 195 12.97 19.54 9.98
CA LEU A 195 13.89 20.29 10.84
C LEU A 195 13.75 21.79 10.65
N LYS A 196 13.65 22.25 9.40
CA LYS A 196 13.47 23.67 9.09
C LYS A 196 12.14 24.19 9.65
N GLY A 197 11.04 23.45 9.48
CA GLY A 197 9.74 23.79 10.02
C GLY A 197 9.73 23.82 11.54
N ALA A 198 10.29 22.80 12.19
CA ALA A 198 10.39 22.72 13.64
C ALA A 198 11.22 23.87 14.23
N SER A 199 12.33 24.23 13.58
CA SER A 199 13.16 25.38 13.96
C SER A 199 12.42 26.72 13.78
N GLN A 200 11.65 26.89 12.69
CA GLN A 200 10.86 28.10 12.47
C GLN A 200 9.73 28.28 13.48
N ILE A 201 9.15 27.19 13.99
CA ILE A 201 7.99 27.21 14.89
C ILE A 201 8.42 27.29 16.35
N GLY A 202 9.32 26.40 16.77
CA GLY A 202 9.73 26.24 18.17
C GLY A 202 11.18 26.62 18.44
N GLY A 203 11.88 27.24 17.49
CA GLY A 203 13.30 27.56 17.64
C GLY A 203 14.16 26.30 17.81
N GLN A 204 15.28 26.45 18.54
CA GLN A 204 16.19 25.33 18.80
C GLN A 204 15.52 24.19 19.58
N GLU A 205 14.61 24.52 20.51
CA GLU A 205 13.86 23.52 21.28
C GLU A 205 12.93 22.68 20.39
N GLY A 206 12.22 23.31 19.45
CA GLY A 206 11.40 22.61 18.47
C GLY A 206 12.22 21.66 17.59
N GLN A 207 13.41 22.10 17.17
CA GLN A 207 14.34 21.28 16.40
C GLN A 207 14.86 20.08 17.21
N ASP A 208 15.28 20.29 18.45
CA ASP A 208 15.77 19.24 19.35
C ASP A 208 14.67 18.20 19.64
N LYS A 209 13.43 18.68 19.84
CA LYS A 209 12.26 17.82 20.04
C LYS A 209 11.98 16.94 18.82
N MET A 210 12.02 17.50 17.61
CA MET A 210 11.91 16.74 16.35
C MET A 210 13.00 15.66 16.26
N ILE A 211 14.27 16.03 16.50
CA ILE A 211 15.41 15.10 16.45
C ILE A 211 15.20 13.94 17.45
N SER A 212 14.74 14.25 18.66
CA SER A 212 14.47 13.23 19.70
C SER A 212 13.32 12.27 19.34
N CYS A 213 12.50 12.62 18.36
CA CYS A 213 11.39 11.79 17.87
C CYS A 213 11.79 10.97 16.64
N LEU A 214 12.95 11.20 16.02
CA LEU A 214 13.47 10.36 14.94
C LEU A 214 13.81 8.93 15.41
N SER A 215 13.94 8.73 16.73
CA SER A 215 14.07 7.40 17.33
C SER A 215 12.73 6.73 17.64
N ALA A 216 11.59 7.39 17.38
CA ALA A 216 10.25 6.81 17.61
C ALA A 216 9.88 5.73 16.57
N GLY A 217 10.66 5.58 15.48
CA GLY A 217 10.57 4.47 14.53
C GLY A 217 11.66 3.40 14.73
N SER A 218 11.87 2.50 13.75
CA SER A 218 13.03 1.59 13.81
C SER A 218 14.32 2.44 13.77
N GLY A 219 15.23 2.24 14.75
CA GLY A 219 16.48 3.00 14.87
C GLY A 219 17.39 2.96 13.63
N GLU A 220 17.08 2.07 12.68
CA GLU A 220 17.63 2.00 11.33
C GLU A 220 17.48 3.31 10.53
N ASN A 221 16.47 4.13 10.83
CA ASN A 221 16.18 5.33 10.06
C ASN A 221 17.04 6.54 10.45
N LEU A 222 17.44 6.65 11.72
CA LEU A 222 18.46 7.61 12.17
C LEU A 222 19.79 7.36 11.44
N LEU A 223 20.17 6.09 11.26
CA LEU A 223 21.38 5.70 10.53
C LEU A 223 21.29 6.04 9.05
N LYS A 224 20.14 5.81 8.40
CA LYS A 224 19.91 6.21 7.00
C LYS A 224 19.99 7.72 6.80
N GLN A 225 19.35 8.50 7.68
CA GLN A 225 19.38 9.96 7.60
C GLN A 225 20.77 10.53 7.86
N TRP A 226 21.51 9.96 8.82
CA TRP A 226 22.91 10.34 9.06
C TRP A 226 23.81 10.08 7.84
N PHE A 227 23.60 8.97 7.12
CA PHE A 227 24.36 8.66 5.91
C PHE A 227 24.04 9.55 4.71
N ILE A 228 22.78 10.00 4.56
CA ILE A 228 22.36 10.88 3.45
C ILE A 228 22.88 12.32 3.64
N HIS A 229 23.03 12.76 4.89
CA HIS A 229 23.37 14.14 5.23
C HIS A 229 24.81 14.35 5.73
N ARG A 230 25.68 13.33 5.62
CA ARG A 230 27.12 13.46 5.82
C ARG A 230 27.82 13.84 4.51
#